data_AF-A0A9D5LZY0-F1
#
_entry.id   AF-A0A9D5LZY0-F1
#
_cell.length_a   1.000
_cell.length_b   1.000
_cell.length_c   1.000
_cell.angle_alpha   90.00
_cell.angle_beta   90.00
_cell.angle_gamma   90.00
#
_symmetry.space_group_name_H-M   'P 1'
#
loop_
_entity.id
_entity.type
_entity.pdbx_description
1 polymer ?
#
loop_
_entity_poly.entity_id
_entity_poly.type
_entity_poly.pdbx_seq_one_letter_code
_entity_poly.pdbx_strand_id
1 'polypeptide(L)' 'NFFSILKTECIYRTKLKTYEEARLLIDEYIYFYNNERIQIKTKLTPLEKRSQYIA' A
#
# COMPACT_ATOMS: atom_id res chain seq x y z
N ASN A 1 -3.86 -10.36 0.27
CA ASN A 1 -4.42 -9.69 -0.94
C ASN A 1 -4.37 -8.18 -0.71
N PHE A 2 -3.84 -7.39 -1.65
CA PHE A 2 -3.70 -5.94 -1.52
C PHE A 2 -5.02 -5.25 -1.12
N PHE A 3 -6.11 -5.54 -1.84
CA PHE A 3 -7.40 -4.89 -1.62
C PHE A 3 -8.03 -5.16 -0.25
N SER A 4 -7.86 -6.38 0.29
CA SER A 4 -8.35 -6.71 1.63
C SER A 4 -7.63 -5.89 2.69
N ILE A 5 -6.31 -5.70 2.54
CA ILE A 5 -5.47 -4.95 3.47
C ILE A 5 -5.79 -3.45 3.39
N LEU A 6 -5.87 -2.89 2.17
CA LEU A 6 -6.28 -1.49 1.94
C LEU A 6 -7.62 -1.17 2.62
N LYS A 7 -8.60 -2.08 2.50
CA LYS A 7 -9.90 -1.90 3.17
C LYS A 7 -9.77 -1.83 4.68
N THR A 8 -9.03 -2.77 5.29
CA THR A 8 -8.90 -2.89 6.75
C THR A 8 -7.98 -1.85 7.40
N GLU A 9 -6.93 -1.44 6.69
CA GLU A 9 -5.93 -0.49 7.19
C GLU A 9 -6.34 0.96 6.92
N CYS A 10 -7.09 1.25 5.84
CA CYS A 10 -7.45 2.61 5.48
C CYS A 10 -8.95 2.84 5.32
N ILE A 11 -9.61 2.16 4.37
CA ILE A 11 -10.99 2.53 3.98
C ILE A 11 -11.98 2.42 5.13
N TYR A 12 -11.89 1.37 5.95
CA TYR A 12 -12.78 1.19 7.11
C TYR A 12 -12.42 2.07 8.31
N ARG A 13 -11.23 2.70 8.29
CA ARG A 13 -10.73 3.55 9.38
C ARG A 13 -10.88 5.04 9.09
N THR A 14 -11.16 5.42 7.85
CA THR A 14 -11.27 6.81 7.42
C THR A 14 -12.70 7.13 6.98
N LYS A 15 -13.26 8.22 7.50
CA LYS A 15 -14.53 8.78 7.01
C LYS A 15 -14.26 9.67 5.79
N LEU A 16 -14.20 9.05 4.62
CA LEU A 16 -14.08 9.75 3.34
C LEU A 16 -15.38 10.51 3.04
N LYS A 17 -15.28 11.80 2.69
CA LYS A 17 -16.42 12.66 2.38
C LYS A 17 -16.51 12.97 0.89
N THR A 18 -15.39 12.96 0.19
CA THR A 18 -15.33 13.26 -1.25
C THR A 18 -14.59 12.17 -2.02
N TYR A 19 -14.85 12.11 -3.32
CA TYR A 19 -14.08 11.24 -4.22
C TYR A 19 -12.60 11.62 -4.26
N GLU A 20 -12.28 12.92 -4.19
CA GLU A 20 -10.90 13.39 -4.24
C GLU A 20 -10.10 12.94 -3.00
N GLU A 21 -10.70 13.03 -1.81
CA GLU A 21 -10.09 12.49 -0.59
C GLU A 21 -9.85 10.97 -0.70
N ALA A 22 -10.80 10.25 -1.29
CA ALA A 22 -10.66 8.80 -1.50
C ALA A 22 -9.51 8.49 -2.46
N ARG A 23 -9.39 9.27 -3.54
CA ARG A 23 -8.33 9.14 -4.54
C ARG A 23 -6.95 9.40 -3.93
N LEU A 24 -6.78 10.53 -3.24
CA LEU A 24 -5.52 10.87 -2.58
C LEU A 24 -5.10 9.82 -1.56
N LEU A 25 -6.02 9.36 -0.71
CA LEU A 25 -5.75 8.31 0.26
C LEU A 25 -5.33 6.99 -0.40
N ILE A 26 -5.95 6.62 -1.53
CA ILE A 26 -5.57 5.41 -2.27
C ILE A 26 -4.18 5.57 -2.90
N ASP A 27 -3.89 6.72 -3.50
CA ASP A 27 -2.60 7.00 -4.13
C ASP A 27 -1.45 6.98 -3.11
N GLU A 28 -1.64 7.62 -1.95
CA GLU A 28 -0.69 7.56 -0.82
C GLU A 28 -0.49 6.13 -0.31
N TYR A 29 -1.57 5.37 -0.15
CA TYR A 29 -1.48 3.99 0.31
C TYR A 29 -0.77 3.08 -0.71
N ILE A 30 -0.97 3.29 -2.01
CA ILE A 30 -0.26 2.56 -3.06
C ILE A 30 1.24 2.82 -2.96
N TYR A 31 1.64 4.08 -2.74
CA TYR A 31 3.04 4.44 -2.58
C TYR A 31 3.64 3.76 -1.34
N PHE A 32 3.00 3.91 -0.18
CA PHE A 32 3.41 3.25 1.08
C PHE A 32 3.52 1.74 0.89
N TYR A 33 2.50 1.10 0.32
CA TYR A 33 2.46 -0.34 0.14
C TYR A 33 3.63 -0.83 -0.71
N ASN A 34 3.97 -0.12 -1.80
CA ASN A 34 5.02 -0.57 -2.71
C ASN A 34 6.44 -0.24 -2.24
N ASN A 35 6.64 0.92 -1.62
CA ASN A 35 7.97 1.49 -1.38
C ASN A 35 8.41 1.45 0.08
N GLU A 36 7.49 1.34 1.03
CA GLU A 36 7.80 1.52 2.46
C GLU A 36 7.38 0.30 3.30
N ARG A 37 6.38 -0.46 2.84
CA ARG A 37 5.86 -1.62 3.58
C ARG A 37 6.87 -2.76 3.63
N ILE A 38 7.47 -2.99 4.79
CA ILE A 38 8.37 -4.13 4.99
C ILE A 38 7.63 -5.46 5.01
N GLN A 39 8.03 -6.39 4.14
CA GLN A 39 7.57 -7.78 4.19
C GLN A 39 8.34 -8.55 5.26
N ILE A 40 7.64 -9.08 6.26
CA ILE A 40 8.25 -9.74 7.43
C ILE A 40 9.21 -10.87 7.03
N LYS A 41 8.85 -11.66 6.00
CA LYS A 41 9.62 -12.83 5.55
C LYS A 41 10.94 -12.47 4.87
N THR A 42 10.95 -11.43 4.05
CA THR A 42 12.13 -11.06 3.24
C THR A 42 12.88 -9.88 3.83
N LYS A 43 12.28 -9.14 4.77
CA LYS A 43 12.77 -7.86 5.32
C LYS A 43 12.96 -6.78 4.26
N LEU A 44 12.23 -6.89 3.15
CA LEU A 44 12.28 -5.99 2.00
C LEU A 44 10.90 -5.40 1.71
N THR A 45 10.89 -4.26 1.06
CA THR A 45 9.70 -3.67 0.45
C THR A 45 9.27 -4.49 -0.78
N PRO A 46 8.00 -4.39 -1.23
CA PRO A 46 7.59 -5.03 -2.48
C PRO A 46 8.37 -4.58 -3.71
N LEU A 47 8.80 -3.32 -3.77
CA LEU A 47 9.66 -2.85 -4.85
C LEU A 47 11.03 -3.53 -4.80
N GLU A 48 11.73 -3.49 -3.67
CA GLU A 48 13.05 -4.12 -3.51
C GLU A 48 13.02 -5.60 -3.86
N LYS A 49 12.00 -6.33 -3.38
CA LYS A 49 11.84 -7.75 -3.71
C LYS A 49 11.68 -8.00 -5.22
N ARG A 50 10.99 -7.12 -5.95
CA ARG A 50 10.86 -7.23 -7.42
C ARG A 50 12.17 -6.92 -8.12
N SER A 51 12.91 -5.92 -7.65
CA SER A 51 14.21 -5.55 -8.20
C SER A 51 15.26 -6.66 -8.10
N GLN A 52 15.14 -7.57 -7.13
CA GLN A 52 16.04 -8.74 -7.00
C GLN A 52 15.99 -9.70 -8.21
N TYR A 53 14.88 -9.73 -8.96
CA TYR A 53 14.73 -10.61 -10.12
C TYR A 53 15.15 -9.95 -11.44
N ILE A 54 15.52 -8.67 -11.40
CA ILE A 54 15.96 -7.89 -12.56
C ILE A 54 17.51 -7.81 -12.61
N ALA A 55 18.19 -8.26 -11.55
CA ALA A 55 19.66 -8.32 -11.44
C ALA A 55 20.23 -9.66 -11.86
#